data_AF-A0A9X1MQL2-F1
#
_entry.id   AF-A0A9X1MQL2-F1
#
_cell.length_a   1.000
_cell.length_b   1.000
_cell.length_c   1.000
_cell.angle_alpha   90.00
_cell.angle_beta   90.00
_cell.angle_gamma   90.00
#
_symmetry.space_group_name_H-M   'P 1'
#
loop_
_entity.id
_entity.type
_entity.pdbx_description
1 polymer ?
#
loop_
_entity_poly.entity_id
_entity_poly.type
_entity_poly.pdbx_seq_one_letter_code
_entity_poly.pdbx_strand_id
1 'polypeptide(L)' 'MTLAQKRDELRQEQGTRFVEPEEFCELAVSSRKLVRSDVSAASVKGLYSPDDDLYYFVEEERLDNFRTARVLDSQPLQIA' A
#
# COMPACT_ATOMS: atom_id res chain seq x y z
N MET A 1 -12.64 6.21 -18.17
CA MET A 1 -11.35 5.79 -17.60
C MET A 1 -11.59 4.61 -16.68
N THR A 2 -10.83 3.54 -16.80
CA THR A 2 -10.93 2.37 -15.91
C THR A 2 -9.94 2.51 -14.75
N LEU A 3 -10.17 1.82 -13.63
CA LEU A 3 -9.23 1.79 -12.49
C LEU A 3 -7.82 1.32 -12.93
N ALA A 4 -7.78 0.38 -13.87
CA ALA A 4 -6.53 -0.12 -14.44
C ALA A 4 -5.75 0.96 -15.22
N GLN A 5 -6.44 1.79 -16.00
CA GLN A 5 -5.80 2.91 -16.71
C GLN A 5 -5.17 3.90 -15.73
N LYS A 6 -5.88 4.24 -14.65
CA LYS A 6 -5.39 5.20 -13.66
C LYS A 6 -4.19 4.67 -12.86
N ARG A 7 -4.14 3.36 -12.63
CA ARG A 7 -2.94 2.70 -12.08
C ARG A 7 -1.75 2.77 -13.04
N ASP A 8 -1.99 2.59 -14.33
CA ASP A 8 -0.94 2.65 -15.34
C ASP A 8 -0.36 4.08 -15.44
N GLU A 9 -1.23 5.09 -15.43
CA GLU A 9 -0.82 6.50 -15.36
C GLU A 9 0.04 6.79 -14.12
N LEU A 10 -0.38 6.32 -12.94
CA LEU A 10 0.41 6.47 -11.71
C LEU A 10 1.76 5.75 -11.79
N ARG A 11 1.86 4.61 -12.48
CA ARG A 11 3.14 3.90 -12.68
C ARG A 11 4.08 4.62 -13.63
N GLN A 12 3.55 5.43 -14.54
CA GLN A 12 4.32 6.23 -15.48
C GLN A 12 4.75 7.58 -14.90
N GLU A 13 4.13 8.02 -13.79
CA GLU A 13 4.50 9.25 -13.11
C GLU A 13 5.91 9.13 -12.51
N GLN A 14 6.75 10.14 -12.72
CA GLN A 14 8.08 10.14 -12.12
C GLN A 14 7.96 10.35 -10.62
N GLY A 15 8.66 9.52 -9.84
CA GLY A 15 8.65 9.62 -8.38
C GLY A 15 7.60 8.73 -7.71
N THR A 16 6.91 7.87 -8.44
CA THR A 16 6.00 6.87 -7.85
C THR A 16 6.67 5.48 -7.80
N ARG A 17 6.38 4.73 -6.74
CA ARG A 17 6.79 3.34 -6.54
C ARG A 17 5.62 2.51 -6.06
N PHE A 18 5.36 1.42 -6.76
CA PHE A 18 4.44 0.41 -6.28
C PHE A 18 5.18 -0.58 -5.41
N VAL A 19 4.76 -0.68 -4.16
CA VAL A 19 5.41 -1.46 -3.13
C VAL A 19 4.52 -2.61 -2.67
N GLU A 20 5.12 -3.62 -2.06
CA GLU A 20 4.39 -4.73 -1.45
C GLU A 20 3.69 -4.29 -0.15
N PRO A 21 2.62 -4.98 0.28
CA PRO A 21 1.90 -4.59 1.49
C PRO A 21 2.73 -4.63 2.76
N GLU A 22 3.74 -5.51 2.84
CA GLU A 22 4.69 -5.53 3.96
C GLU A 22 5.53 -4.25 4.00
N GLU A 23 6.21 -3.92 2.90
CA GLU A 23 7.02 -2.69 2.78
C GLU A 23 6.18 -1.43 2.99
N PHE A 24 4.93 -1.41 2.49
CA PHE A 24 3.99 -0.31 2.73
C PHE A 24 3.68 -0.14 4.22
N CYS A 25 3.44 -1.24 4.94
CA CYS A 25 3.19 -1.20 6.38
C CYS A 25 4.43 -0.73 7.12
N GLU A 26 5.62 -1.22 6.76
CA GLU A 26 6.89 -0.79 7.35
C GLU A 26 7.13 0.70 7.16
N LEU A 27 6.87 1.23 5.95
CA LEU A 27 6.91 2.66 5.67
C LEU A 27 5.91 3.40 6.54
N ALA A 28 4.64 2.96 6.58
CA ALA A 28 3.57 3.60 7.35
C ALA A 28 3.85 3.70 8.85
N VAL A 29 4.54 2.71 9.44
CA VAL A 29 4.93 2.70 10.86
C VAL A 29 6.33 3.26 11.10
N SER A 30 7.06 3.59 10.03
CA SER A 30 8.37 4.20 10.14
C SER A 30 8.25 5.58 10.79
N SER A 31 9.25 6.01 11.56
CA SER A 31 9.30 7.38 12.12
C SER A 31 9.57 8.47 11.07
N ARG A 32 9.45 8.14 9.77
CA ARG A 32 9.58 9.09 8.66
C ARG A 32 8.35 10.00 8.61
N LYS A 33 8.52 11.23 8.12
CA LYS A 33 7.42 12.19 7.95
C LYS A 33 6.60 11.86 6.71
N LEU A 34 5.94 10.70 6.70
CA LEU A 34 5.11 10.30 5.58
C LEU A 34 3.75 10.98 5.63
N VAL A 35 3.28 11.45 4.48
CA VAL A 35 1.95 12.04 4.29
C VAL A 35 1.07 11.05 3.58
N ARG A 36 -0.16 10.87 4.07
CA ARG A 36 -1.12 9.98 3.44
C ARG A 36 -1.62 10.58 2.11
N SER A 37 -1.52 9.80 1.04
CA SER A 37 -1.84 10.21 -0.33
C SER A 37 -2.58 9.10 -1.09
N ASP A 38 -3.69 8.61 -0.52
CA ASP A 38 -4.49 7.57 -1.16
C ASP A 38 -5.20 8.04 -2.44
N VAL A 39 -5.33 7.13 -3.41
CA VAL A 39 -5.96 7.42 -4.71
C VAL A 39 -7.10 6.45 -4.94
N SER A 40 -8.29 6.81 -4.44
CA SER A 40 -9.50 5.98 -4.54
C SER A 40 -9.87 5.66 -6.00
N ALA A 41 -9.56 6.56 -6.93
CA ALA A 41 -9.83 6.37 -8.34
C ALA A 41 -8.92 5.33 -9.02
N ALA A 42 -7.89 4.84 -8.34
CA ALA A 42 -7.02 3.74 -8.76
C ALA A 42 -7.11 2.53 -7.80
N SER A 43 -7.95 2.63 -6.76
CA SER A 43 -8.06 1.67 -5.65
C SER A 43 -6.70 1.30 -5.03
N VAL A 44 -5.90 2.32 -4.72
CA VAL A 44 -4.58 2.18 -4.08
C VAL A 44 -4.48 3.06 -2.84
N LYS A 45 -3.79 2.56 -1.81
CA LYS A 45 -3.32 3.38 -0.70
C LYS A 45 -1.97 3.96 -1.06
N GLY A 46 -1.74 5.22 -0.70
CA GLY A 46 -0.52 5.94 -1.00
C GLY A 46 0.09 6.61 0.22
N LEU A 47 1.41 6.68 0.24
CA LEU A 47 2.22 7.42 1.20
C LEU A 47 3.21 8.27 0.43
N TYR A 48 3.27 9.56 0.72
CA TYR A 48 4.24 10.48 0.16
C TYR A 48 5.36 10.74 1.18
N SER A 49 6.61 10.55 0.76
CA SER A 49 7.80 10.95 1.52
C SER A 49 8.28 12.30 1.02
N PRO A 50 8.10 13.40 1.78
CA PRO A 50 8.64 14.71 1.43
C PRO A 50 10.17 14.76 1.55
N ASP A 51 10.78 13.86 2.32
CA ASP A 51 12.24 13.77 2.46
C ASP A 51 12.90 13.22 1.17
N ASP A 52 12.25 12.25 0.52
CA ASP A 52 12.75 11.60 -0.70
C ASP A 52 12.07 12.12 -1.99
N ASP A 53 11.02 12.94 -1.85
CA ASP A 53 10.09 13.37 -2.90
C ASP A 53 9.50 12.18 -3.69
N LEU A 54 9.12 11.12 -2.97
CA LEU A 54 8.62 9.87 -3.55
C LEU A 54 7.23 9.50 -3.04
N TYR A 55 6.41 8.95 -3.92
CA TYR A 55 5.11 8.36 -3.61
C TYR A 55 5.20 6.84 -3.61
N TYR A 56 4.79 6.23 -2.51
CA TYR A 56 4.71 4.79 -2.34
C TYR A 56 3.25 4.35 -2.40
N PHE A 57 2.90 3.50 -3.36
CA PHE A 57 1.55 3.00 -3.56
C PHE A 57 1.46 1.50 -3.33
N VAL A 58 0.38 1.08 -2.68
CA VAL A 58 0.01 -0.33 -2.55
C VAL A 58 -1.44 -0.53 -3.00
N GLU A 59 -1.70 -1.64 -3.68
CA GLU A 59 -3.05 -2.02 -4.08
C GLU A 59 -3.90 -2.35 -2.84
N GLU A 60 -5.10 -1.78 -2.77
CA GLU A 60 -6.00 -2.02 -1.63
C GLU A 60 -6.34 -3.50 -1.48
N GLU A 61 -6.57 -4.21 -2.58
CA GLU A 61 -6.85 -5.64 -2.59
C GLU A 61 -5.68 -6.46 -2.01
N ARG A 62 -4.43 -6.11 -2.37
CA ARG A 62 -3.24 -6.79 -1.84
C ARG A 62 -3.04 -6.52 -0.36
N LEU A 63 -3.27 -5.28 0.07
CA LEU A 63 -3.17 -4.89 1.47
C LEU A 63 -4.26 -5.57 2.32
N ASP A 64 -5.48 -5.64 1.81
CA ASP A 64 -6.60 -6.30 2.49
C ASP A 64 -6.38 -7.82 2.57
N ASN A 65 -5.89 -8.45 1.49
CA ASN A 65 -5.54 -9.86 1.50
C ASN A 65 -4.38 -10.15 2.48
N PHE A 66 -3.35 -9.30 2.53
CA PHE A 66 -2.25 -9.43 3.49
C PHE A 66 -2.73 -9.33 4.93
N ARG A 67 -3.63 -8.37 5.21
CA ARG A 67 -4.25 -8.22 6.53
C ARG A 67 -5.09 -9.46 6.89
N THR A 68 -5.90 -9.96 5.96
CA THR A 68 -6.75 -11.14 6.16
C THR A 68 -5.93 -12.42 6.34
N ALA A 69 -4.86 -12.59 5.56
CA ALA A 69 -3.94 -13.72 5.69
C ALA A 69 -3.25 -13.76 7.06
N ARG A 70 -2.78 -12.62 7.58
CA ARG A 70 -2.21 -12.55 8.94
C ARG A 70 -3.23 -12.81 10.05
N VAL A 71 -4.50 -12.43 9.84
CA VAL A 71 -5.60 -12.76 10.77
C VAL A 71 -5.87 -14.26 10.79
N LEU A 72 -5.79 -14.94 9.64
CA LEU A 72 -5.97 -16.39 9.54
C LEU A 72 -4.84 -17.19 10.19
N ASP A 73 -3.60 -16.70 10.12
CA ASP A 73 -2.42 -17.28 10.81
C ASP A 73 -2.46 -17.07 12.34
N SER A 74 -3.25 -16.09 12.79
CA SER A 74 -3.50 -15.81 14.22
C SER A 74 -4.67 -16.62 14.80
N GLN A 75 -5.13 -17.67 14.11
CA GLN A 75 -6.05 -18.62 14.74
C GLN A 75 -5.30 -19.35 15.86
N PRO A 76 -5.74 -19.25 17.13
CA PRO A 76 -5.16 -20.05 18.18
C PRO A 76 -5.33 -21.52 17.80
N LEU A 77 -4.23 -22.27 17.81
CA LEU A 77 -4.24 -23.73 17.80
C LEU A 77 -5.33 -24.20 18.75
N GLN A 78 -6.48 -24.62 18.21
CA GLN A 78 -7.46 -25.36 19.00
C GLN A 78 -6.82 -26.72 19.29
N ILE A 79 -6.19 -26.81 20.46
CA ILE A 79 -5.82 -28.09 21.05
C ILE A 79 -7.14 -28.72 21.49
N ALA A 80 -7.60 -29.71 20.72
CA ALA A 80 -8.68 -30.62 21.08
C ALA A 80 -8.10 -32.03 21.19
#